data_AF-S4NZ64-F1
#
_entry.id   AF-S4NZ64-F1
#
_cell.length_a   1.000
_cell.length_b   1.000
_cell.length_c   1.000
_cell.angle_alpha   90.00
_cell.angle_beta   90.00
_cell.angle_gamma   90.00
#
_symmetry.space_group_name_H-M   'P 1'
#
loop_
_entity.id
_entity.type
_entity.pdbx_description
1 polymer ?
#
loop_
_entity_poly.entity_id
_entity_poly.type
_entity_poly.pdbx_seq_one_letter_code
_entity_poly.pdbx_strand_id
1 'polypeptide(L)' 'MRADPRTDEHALFPKGAVVMALYPQTTCFYRAVVNRLPGSAADPYEVLFEDSSYADGYSPAERVAQRYVIAIKEGKGRGT' A
#
# COMPACT_ATOMS: atom_id res chain seq x y z
N MET A 1 9.68 9.45 -9.49
CA MET A 1 9.88 8.35 -10.46
C MET A 1 8.85 7.27 -10.13
N ARG A 2 8.19 6.67 -11.13
CA ARG A 2 7.27 5.52 -10.94
C ARG A 2 7.98 4.29 -11.49
N ALA A 3 7.86 3.15 -10.85
CA ALA A 3 8.45 1.91 -11.34
C ALA A 3 7.55 1.31 -12.44
N ASP A 4 8.15 0.90 -13.55
CA ASP A 4 7.44 0.13 -14.59
C ASP A 4 7.51 -1.35 -14.21
N PRO A 5 6.36 -2.04 -14.02
CA PRO A 5 6.34 -3.45 -13.66
C PRO A 5 7.10 -4.37 -14.63
N ARG A 6 7.30 -3.96 -15.89
CA ARG A 6 7.97 -4.78 -16.92
C ARG A 6 9.48 -4.72 -16.86
N THR A 7 10.05 -3.66 -16.28
CA THR A 7 11.50 -3.44 -16.22
C THR A 7 12.01 -3.46 -14.78
N ASP A 8 11.19 -3.02 -13.83
CA ASP A 8 11.59 -2.72 -12.46
C ASP A 8 10.65 -3.39 -11.44
N GLU A 9 10.23 -4.63 -11.69
CA GLU A 9 9.31 -5.37 -10.80
C GLU A 9 9.83 -5.44 -9.35
N HIS A 10 11.15 -5.59 -9.18
CA HIS A 10 11.82 -5.63 -7.89
C HIS A 10 11.69 -4.34 -7.07
N ALA A 11 11.32 -3.22 -7.70
CA ALA A 11 11.07 -1.93 -7.05
C ALA A 11 9.60 -1.74 -6.62
N LEU A 12 8.73 -2.70 -6.91
CA LEU A 12 7.33 -2.71 -6.49
C LEU A 12 7.14 -3.51 -5.20
N PHE A 13 6.17 -3.09 -4.38
CA PHE A 13 5.78 -3.88 -3.22
C PHE A 13 5.01 -5.13 -3.69
N PRO A 14 5.43 -6.34 -3.28
CA PRO A 14 4.77 -7.57 -3.71
C PRO A 14 3.37 -7.71 -3.08
N LYS A 15 2.53 -8.57 -3.67
CA LYS A 15 1.22 -8.92 -3.11
C LYS A 15 1.40 -9.48 -1.69
N GLY A 16 0.57 -9.03 -0.76
CA GLY A 16 0.65 -9.38 0.66
C GLY A 16 1.63 -8.54 1.46
N ALA A 17 2.43 -7.66 0.84
CA ALA A 17 3.29 -6.74 1.57
C ALA A 17 2.46 -5.75 2.40
N VAL A 18 2.91 -5.51 3.64
CA VAL A 18 2.31 -4.51 4.52
C VAL A 18 3.00 -3.17 4.28
N VAL A 19 2.22 -2.15 3.96
CA VAL A 19 2.67 -0.81 3.56
C VAL A 19 1.90 0.26 4.31
N MET A 20 2.39 1.50 4.26
CA MET A 20 1.57 2.67 4.55
C MET A 20 1.05 3.23 3.23
N ALA A 21 -0.26 3.43 3.13
CA ALA A 21 -0.91 3.99 1.94
C ALA A 21 -1.76 5.21 2.30
N LEU A 22 -1.81 6.21 1.42
CA LEU A 22 -2.69 7.37 1.58
C LEU A 22 -4.15 6.94 1.40
N TYR A 23 -4.99 7.17 2.40
CA TYR A 23 -6.42 6.85 2.29
C TYR A 23 -7.11 7.81 1.29
N PRO A 24 -7.99 7.32 0.41
CA PRO A 24 -8.62 8.13 -0.63
C PRO A 24 -9.26 9.41 -0.07
N GLN A 25 -9.05 10.53 -0.76
CA GLN A 25 -9.57 11.87 -0.40
C GLN A 25 -9.11 12.43 0.95
N THR A 26 -8.04 11.88 1.53
CA THR A 26 -7.43 12.40 2.77
C THR A 26 -5.97 12.80 2.55
N THR A 27 -5.36 13.36 3.59
CA THR A 27 -3.92 13.62 3.68
C THR A 27 -3.20 12.66 4.65
N CYS A 28 -3.87 11.58 5.07
CA CYS A 28 -3.40 10.66 6.10
C CYS A 28 -3.01 9.30 5.52
N PHE A 29 -1.86 8.78 5.97
CA PHE A 29 -1.40 7.44 5.62
C PHE A 29 -1.84 6.43 6.69
N TYR A 30 -2.34 5.29 6.26
CA TYR A 30 -2.78 4.19 7.13
C TYR A 30 -2.14 2.88 6.69
N ARG A 31 -2.16 1.91 7.60
CA ARG A 31 -1.64 0.57 7.35
C ARG A 31 -2.53 -0.16 6.37
N ALA A 32 -1.92 -0.77 5.36
CA ALA A 32 -2.64 -1.50 4.32
C ALA A 32 -1.81 -2.69 3.83
N VAL A 33 -2.49 -3.65 3.22
CA VAL A 33 -1.89 -4.82 2.57
C VAL A 33 -2.05 -4.69 1.06
N VAL A 34 -0.97 -4.93 0.31
CA VAL A 34 -1.02 -4.94 -1.16
C VAL A 34 -1.87 -6.11 -1.65
N ASN A 35 -2.98 -5.82 -2.34
CA ASN A 35 -3.84 -6.82 -2.98
C ASN A 35 -3.40 -7.10 -4.43
N ARG A 36 -3.07 -6.03 -5.17
CA ARG A 36 -2.66 -6.11 -6.58
C ARG A 36 -1.59 -5.08 -6.90
N LEU A 37 -0.58 -5.53 -7.65
CA LEU A 37 0.45 -4.66 -8.22
C LEU A 37 -0.11 -3.87 -9.41
N PRO A 38 0.46 -2.69 -9.70
CA PRO A 38 0.13 -1.96 -10.93
C PRO A 38 0.51 -2.80 -12.17
N GLY A 39 -0.32 -2.76 -13.22
CA GLY A 39 -0.05 -3.44 -14.50
C GLY A 39 0.87 -2.65 -15.43
N SER A 40 0.98 -1.34 -15.23
CA SER A 40 1.87 -0.43 -15.93
C SER A 40 2.39 0.67 -14.99
N ALA A 41 3.40 1.43 -15.41
CA ALA A 41 3.93 2.56 -14.64
C ALA A 41 2.88 3.66 -14.32
N ALA A 42 1.77 3.71 -15.07
CA ALA A 42 0.69 4.66 -14.85
C ALA A 42 -0.39 4.15 -13.88
N ASP A 43 -0.46 2.84 -13.67
CA ASP A 43 -1.51 2.23 -12.87
C ASP A 43 -1.26 2.38 -11.36
N PRO A 44 -2.33 2.46 -10.57
CA PRO A 44 -2.26 2.42 -9.12
C PRO A 44 -2.08 0.98 -8.60
N TYR A 45 -1.66 0.85 -7.34
CA TYR A 45 -1.85 -0.37 -6.57
C TYR A 45 -3.32 -0.56 -6.20
N GLU A 46 -3.74 -1.79 -5.99
CA GLU A 46 -4.90 -2.10 -5.16
C GLU A 46 -4.41 -2.52 -3.77
N VAL A 47 -4.93 -1.87 -2.73
CA VAL A 47 -4.59 -2.15 -1.33
C VAL A 47 -5.84 -2.40 -0.50
N LEU A 48 -5.70 -3.15 0.59
CA LEU A 48 -6.73 -3.36 1.61
C LEU A 48 -6.28 -2.66 2.89
N PHE A 49 -6.99 -1.63 3.32
CA PHE A 49 -6.67 -0.92 4.57
C PHE A 49 -7.09 -1.75 5.77
N GLU A 50 -6.31 -1.73 6.85
CA GLU A 50 -6.75 -2.29 8.14
C GLU A 50 -7.89 -1.42 8.69
N ASP A 51 -9.08 -2.01 8.86
CA ASP A 51 -10.27 -1.32 9.33
C ASP A 51 -11.16 -2.28 10.15
N SER A 52 -11.23 -2.03 11.46
CA SER A 52 -11.99 -2.84 12.42
C SER A 52 -13.52 -2.74 12.28
N SER A 53 -14.02 -1.86 11.41
CA SER A 53 -15.46 -1.79 11.11
C SER A 53 -15.92 -2.93 10.19
N TYR A 54 -15.00 -3.59 9.48
CA TYR A 54 -15.28 -4.75 8.63
C TYR A 54 -15.06 -6.07 9.39
N ALA A 55 -15.83 -7.09 9.04
CA ALA A 55 -15.82 -8.38 9.73
C ALA A 55 -14.49 -9.15 9.58
N ASP A 56 -13.79 -8.95 8.46
CA ASP A 56 -12.47 -9.51 8.18
C ASP A 56 -11.32 -8.58 8.61
N GLY A 57 -11.64 -7.40 9.15
CA GLY A 57 -10.68 -6.39 9.58
C GLY A 57 -10.05 -5.60 8.44
N TYR A 58 -10.56 -5.68 7.21
CA TYR A 58 -10.01 -5.00 6.05
C TYR A 58 -11.07 -4.23 5.25
N SER A 59 -10.67 -3.08 4.70
CA SER A 59 -11.48 -2.35 3.73
C SER A 59 -11.64 -3.15 2.42
N PRO A 60 -12.63 -2.80 1.58
CA PRO A 60 -12.61 -3.15 0.16
C PRO A 60 -11.31 -2.74 -0.53
N ALA A 61 -11.08 -3.27 -1.73
CA ALA A 61 -9.91 -2.94 -2.53
C ALA A 61 -9.92 -1.47 -2.98
N GLU A 62 -8.96 -0.70 -2.49
CA GLU A 62 -8.81 0.72 -2.77
C GLU A 62 -7.64 0.99 -3.72
N ARG A 63 -7.82 1.92 -4.66
CA ARG A 63 -6.82 2.27 -5.68
C ARG A 63 -5.93 3.41 -5.20
N VAL A 64 -4.64 3.12 -4.96
CA VAL A 64 -3.67 4.11 -4.47
C VAL A 64 -2.49 4.23 -5.44
N ALA A 65 -2.21 5.46 -5.89
CA ALA A 65 -1.09 5.73 -6.80
C ALA A 65 0.25 5.36 -6.16
N GLN A 66 1.20 4.83 -6.94
CA GLN A 66 2.50 4.37 -6.44
C GLN A 66 3.22 5.39 -5.54
N ARG A 67 3.13 6.70 -5.86
CA ARG A 67 3.75 7.80 -5.08
C ARG A 67 3.24 7.94 -3.64
N TYR A 68 2.12 7.31 -3.33
CA TYR A 68 1.45 7.36 -2.03
C TYR A 68 1.38 6.00 -1.35
N VAL A 69 2.17 5.03 -1.81
CA VAL A 69 2.41 3.76 -1.14
C VAL A 69 3.86 3.76 -0.70
N ILE A 70 4.11 3.68 0.60
CA ILE A 70 5.45 3.77 1.19
C ILE A 70 5.69 2.61 2.16
N ALA A 71 6.97 2.27 2.37
CA ALA A 71 7.34 1.26 3.34
C ALA A 71 6.94 1.67 4.76
N ILE A 72 6.55 0.70 5.60
CA ILE A 72 6.40 0.93 7.03
C ILE A 72 7.79 1.12 7.61
N LYS A 73 8.06 2.31 8.14
CA LYS A 73 9.23 2.51 8.98
C LYS A 73 8.95 1.83 10.32
N GLU A 74 9.63 0.74 10.60
CA GLU A 74 9.67 0.22 11.97
C GLU A 74 10.28 1.33 12.84
N GLY A 75 9.43 1.98 13.64
CA GLY A 75 9.89 2.83 14.70
C GLY A 75 10.73 1.97 15.62
N LYS A 76 11.97 2.38 15.88
CA LYS A 76 12.82 1.83 16.96
C LYS A 76 11.89 1.67 18.16
N GLY A 77 11.56 0.42 18.49
CA GLY A 77 10.50 0.12 19.43
C GLY A 77 10.68 0.97 20.68
N ARG A 78 9.56 1.43 21.26
CA ARG A 78 9.55 1.71 22.69
C ARG A 78 10.14 0.48 23.36
N GLY A 79 11.40 0.58 23.78
CA GLY A 79 12.03 -0.42 24.59
C GLY A 79 11.18 -0.56 25.84
N THR A 80 10.59 -1.73 25.99
CA THR A 80 10.21 -2.26 27.30
C THR A 80 11.48 -2.63 28.06
#